data_AF-A0A1E3QJM0-F1
#
_entry.id   AF-A0A1E3QJM0-F1
#
_cell.length_a   1.000
_cell.length_b   1.000
_cell.length_c   1.000
_cell.angle_alpha   90.00
_cell.angle_beta   90.00
_cell.angle_gamma   90.00
#
_symmetry.space_group_name_H-M   'P 1'
#
loop_
_entity.id
_entity.type
_entity.pdbx_description
1 polymer ?
#
loop_
_entity_poly.entity_id
_entity_poly.type
_entity_poly.pdbx_seq_one_letter_code
_entity_poly.pdbx_strand_id
1 'polypeptide(L)'
;MIFSPRKARFTIATVILFALFIFFFSKIGNSGEDISKATTAKAFQNVGGPPPPSPPPAAKQPDIKEPNVPVPPPKEDAVIDPKFVDTEKAADAIKKPIAEAEAAKKPVTDAKKPVADAKKAADPDACSESEFVVMIDAGSTGSRVHVYEFNTCVSPPKLLREEFKMMNPGLSSFDTDATGAAASLDPLLEIALHTVPVSKHSCTPIAVKATAGLRLLGDAKSSKILAAVRKHLEDDYPFAVVEGDGISIMEGSNEGVYAWITANYLLGNIGGKGKSATAAVFDLGGGSTQIVFQPQFPVNEKMVDGEHKFDISFGGTDFNLYQFSHLGYGLMQGRDKINSLLINDNLASNAELAASKVDQGADIKTIKGAVTLNNPCIPPGVTAENVKVTMPNKDVYVVNFQGPATAAGSQCSKLAESILNKDSACTVQPCSFNGAHQPSLTKTFQATSDMYVFSYFYDRTNSFLPSSFTLKDLQDLTETICSGDASKMSSFTHDAIKELQDEPQWCLDLTFMVSLLHTGYDIPLERELKTAKKIADNELGWCLGASLPLLDKKAGGWTCRVTEVTE
;
A
#
# COMPACT_ATOMS: atom_id res chain seq x y z
N MET A 1 -33.50 -29.08 -62.14
CA MET A 1 -32.60 -29.30 -61.00
C MET A 1 -31.96 -27.97 -60.64
N ILE A 2 -32.18 -27.51 -59.42
CA ILE A 2 -31.89 -26.16 -58.93
C ILE A 2 -30.50 -26.18 -58.26
N PHE A 3 -29.55 -25.37 -58.74
CA PHE A 3 -28.25 -25.19 -58.10
C PHE A 3 -28.35 -24.16 -56.95
N SER A 4 -27.86 -24.56 -55.76
CA SER A 4 -27.96 -23.78 -54.52
C SER A 4 -26.89 -22.66 -54.44
N PRO A 5 -27.25 -21.42 -54.05
CA PRO A 5 -26.36 -20.25 -54.04
C PRO A 5 -25.33 -20.22 -52.91
N ARG A 6 -25.26 -21.25 -52.04
CA ARG A 6 -24.32 -21.30 -50.91
C ARG A 6 -22.90 -21.74 -51.29
N LYS A 7 -22.71 -22.48 -52.39
CA LYS A 7 -21.36 -22.96 -52.80
C LYS A 7 -20.52 -21.91 -53.54
N ALA A 8 -21.14 -20.91 -54.19
CA ALA A 8 -20.41 -19.85 -54.90
C ALA A 8 -19.78 -18.81 -53.96
N ARG A 9 -20.37 -18.57 -52.78
CA ARG A 9 -19.86 -17.60 -51.80
C ARG A 9 -18.62 -18.08 -51.04
N PHE A 10 -18.48 -19.39 -50.84
CA PHE A 10 -17.32 -19.96 -50.17
C PHE A 10 -16.07 -19.92 -51.06
N THR A 11 -16.20 -20.24 -52.35
CA THR A 11 -15.07 -20.26 -53.29
C THR A 11 -14.49 -18.87 -53.55
N ILE A 12 -15.31 -17.81 -53.54
CA ILE A 12 -14.86 -16.43 -53.75
C ILE A 12 -14.11 -15.89 -52.52
N ALA A 13 -14.54 -16.23 -51.31
CA ALA A 13 -13.87 -15.79 -50.08
C ALA A 13 -12.47 -16.42 -49.91
N THR A 14 -12.29 -17.68 -50.30
CA THR A 14 -10.99 -18.37 -50.21
C THR A 14 -9.96 -17.83 -51.21
N VAL A 15 -10.41 -17.41 -52.41
CA VAL A 15 -9.53 -16.81 -53.44
C VAL A 15 -9.05 -15.41 -53.04
N ILE A 16 -9.89 -14.62 -52.36
CA ILE A 16 -9.52 -13.28 -51.87
C ILE A 16 -8.51 -13.34 -50.73
N LEU A 17 -8.66 -14.30 -49.80
CA LEU A 17 -7.70 -14.48 -48.71
C LEU A 17 -6.32 -14.95 -49.22
N PHE A 18 -6.29 -15.82 -50.23
CA PHE A 18 -5.05 -16.32 -50.81
C PHE A 18 -4.31 -15.24 -51.63
N ALA A 19 -5.04 -14.36 -52.32
CA ALA A 19 -4.46 -13.23 -53.05
C ALA A 19 -3.85 -12.16 -52.12
N LEU A 20 -4.46 -11.90 -50.95
CA LEU A 20 -3.91 -10.98 -49.95
C LEU A 20 -2.64 -11.52 -49.28
N PHE A 21 -2.56 -12.84 -49.07
CA PHE A 21 -1.38 -13.49 -48.50
C PHE A 21 -0.16 -13.43 -49.45
N ILE A 22 -0.36 -13.58 -50.76
CA ILE A 22 0.70 -13.49 -51.77
C ILE A 22 1.18 -12.03 -51.95
N PHE A 23 0.28 -11.05 -51.83
CA PHE A 23 0.62 -9.63 -51.95
C PHE A 23 1.48 -9.12 -50.78
N PHE A 24 1.25 -9.62 -49.55
CA PHE A 24 2.07 -9.25 -48.39
C PHE A 24 3.45 -9.91 -48.39
N PHE A 25 3.57 -11.17 -48.82
CA PHE A 25 4.88 -11.84 -48.90
C PHE A 25 5.77 -11.32 -50.03
N SER A 26 5.18 -10.81 -51.11
CA SER A 26 5.96 -10.24 -52.22
C SER A 26 6.60 -8.87 -51.88
N LYS A 27 6.21 -8.24 -50.77
CA LYS A 27 6.76 -6.94 -50.33
C LYS A 27 7.86 -7.02 -49.27
N ILE A 28 8.18 -8.22 -48.77
CA ILE A 28 9.19 -8.43 -47.72
C ILE A 28 10.51 -9.00 -48.29
N GLY A 29 10.54 -9.38 -49.57
CA GLY A 29 11.73 -9.90 -50.27
C GLY A 29 12.41 -8.90 -51.20
N ASN A 30 13.01 -7.84 -50.63
CA ASN A 30 14.04 -6.95 -51.20
C ASN A 30 14.24 -5.86 -50.14
N SER A 31 15.32 -5.76 -49.38
CA SER A 31 16.71 -5.73 -49.82
C SER A 31 17.62 -6.06 -48.63
N GLY A 32 18.44 -7.10 -48.78
CA GLY A 32 19.61 -7.32 -47.94
C GLY A 32 20.88 -7.10 -48.77
N GLU A 33 21.90 -6.59 -48.09
CA GLU A 33 23.30 -6.42 -48.52
C GLU A 33 23.59 -5.25 -49.47
N ASP A 34 24.28 -4.20 -48.97
CA ASP A 34 25.72 -4.13 -49.15
C ASP A 34 26.42 -3.03 -48.32
N ILE A 35 27.67 -3.32 -47.93
CA ILE A 35 28.81 -2.42 -47.65
C ILE A 35 29.06 -1.90 -46.21
N SER A 36 30.07 -2.57 -45.65
CA SER A 36 31.02 -2.18 -44.60
C SER A 36 31.87 -0.93 -44.90
N LYS A 37 32.37 -0.29 -43.82
CA LYS A 37 33.46 0.71 -43.71
C LYS A 37 33.08 2.20 -43.86
N ALA A 38 33.17 2.95 -42.76
CA ALA A 38 34.13 4.05 -42.61
C ALA A 38 34.07 4.68 -41.21
N THR A 39 35.25 4.76 -40.61
CA THR A 39 35.63 5.49 -39.40
C THR A 39 35.61 7.02 -39.66
N THR A 40 35.75 7.79 -38.58
CA THR A 40 36.22 9.20 -38.45
C THR A 40 35.24 10.39 -38.56
N ALA A 41 34.99 10.98 -37.37
CA ALA A 41 35.30 12.37 -36.96
C ALA A 41 34.72 13.61 -37.70
N LYS A 42 34.12 14.47 -36.85
CA LYS A 42 34.11 15.95 -36.81
C LYS A 42 33.27 16.77 -37.81
N ALA A 43 32.31 17.49 -37.21
CA ALA A 43 32.05 18.94 -37.28
C ALA A 43 31.55 19.58 -38.59
N PHE A 44 30.37 20.23 -38.52
CA PHE A 44 30.00 21.54 -39.10
C PHE A 44 28.64 21.95 -38.46
N GLN A 45 28.62 22.87 -37.50
CA GLN A 45 28.37 24.32 -37.63
C GLN A 45 26.99 24.73 -38.19
N ASN A 46 26.21 25.36 -37.30
CA ASN A 46 25.44 26.61 -37.45
C ASN A 46 24.71 26.90 -38.76
N VAL A 47 23.38 26.86 -38.70
CA VAL A 47 22.51 27.80 -39.43
C VAL A 47 21.44 28.31 -38.46
N GLY A 48 21.52 29.60 -38.13
CA GLY A 48 20.59 30.30 -37.26
C GLY A 48 19.30 30.67 -37.98
N GLY A 49 18.16 30.45 -37.31
CA GLY A 49 16.87 31.05 -37.65
C GLY A 49 16.67 32.41 -36.96
N PRO A 50 15.84 33.31 -37.52
CA PRO A 50 15.63 34.64 -36.97
C PRO A 50 14.85 34.62 -35.64
N PRO A 51 15.11 35.57 -34.72
CA PRO A 51 14.42 35.61 -33.43
C PRO A 51 12.95 36.08 -33.57
N PRO A 52 12.05 35.64 -32.67
CA PRO A 52 10.65 36.05 -32.67
C PRO A 52 10.47 37.52 -32.25
N PRO A 53 9.38 38.18 -32.70
CA PRO A 53 9.15 39.60 -32.44
C PRO A 53 8.76 39.88 -30.97
N SER A 54 9.26 41.00 -30.47
CA SER A 54 9.03 41.52 -29.10
C SER A 54 7.56 41.87 -28.83
N PRO A 55 7.05 41.67 -27.59
CA PRO A 55 5.69 42.04 -27.23
C PRO A 55 5.53 43.57 -27.07
N PRO A 56 4.32 44.12 -27.32
CA PRO A 56 4.05 45.55 -27.23
C PRO A 56 4.00 46.05 -25.77
N PRO A 57 4.26 47.36 -25.54
CA PRO A 57 4.39 47.92 -24.20
C PRO A 57 3.06 48.00 -23.44
N ALA A 58 3.15 47.76 -22.12
CA ALA A 58 2.02 47.74 -21.19
C ALA A 58 1.28 49.09 -21.12
N ALA A 59 -0.05 49.03 -21.24
CA ALA A 59 -0.94 50.15 -20.99
C ALA A 59 -1.05 50.42 -19.49
N LYS A 60 -0.89 51.70 -19.10
CA LYS A 60 -1.13 52.20 -17.74
C LYS A 60 -2.62 52.14 -17.42
N GLN A 61 -2.99 51.50 -16.30
CA GLN A 61 -4.33 51.57 -15.72
C GLN A 61 -4.32 52.58 -14.54
N PRO A 62 -5.39 53.37 -14.35
CA PRO A 62 -5.37 54.52 -13.45
C PRO A 62 -5.67 54.16 -11.98
N ASP A 63 -5.10 54.96 -11.08
CA ASP A 63 -5.32 54.93 -9.62
C ASP A 63 -6.80 55.04 -9.25
N ILE A 64 -7.32 54.04 -8.53
CA ILE A 64 -8.57 54.14 -7.78
C ILE A 64 -8.25 53.89 -6.30
N LYS A 65 -8.49 54.93 -5.49
CA LYS A 65 -8.37 54.92 -4.03
C LYS A 65 -9.54 54.14 -3.42
N GLU A 66 -9.27 53.13 -2.61
CA GLU A 66 -10.26 52.52 -1.70
C GLU A 66 -10.36 53.29 -0.37
N PRO A 67 -11.53 53.32 0.28
CA PRO A 67 -11.74 54.02 1.54
C PRO A 67 -11.32 53.19 2.77
N ASN A 68 -10.75 53.91 3.73
CA ASN A 68 -10.22 53.46 5.01
C ASN A 68 -11.32 52.93 5.96
N VAL A 69 -11.22 51.68 6.42
CA VAL A 69 -12.01 51.14 7.56
C VAL A 69 -11.02 50.66 8.64
N PRO A 70 -11.18 51.06 9.94
CA PRO A 70 -10.20 50.71 10.97
C PRO A 70 -10.36 49.27 11.47
N VAL A 71 -9.24 48.53 11.54
CA VAL A 71 -9.12 47.21 12.19
C VAL A 71 -8.55 47.41 13.60
N PRO A 72 -9.12 46.81 14.67
CA PRO A 72 -8.60 46.91 16.03
C PRO A 72 -7.37 46.00 16.26
N PRO A 73 -6.51 46.31 17.25
CA PRO A 73 -5.21 45.65 17.40
C PRO A 73 -5.29 44.22 17.97
N PRO A 74 -4.28 43.37 17.71
CA PRO A 74 -4.23 41.99 18.20
C PRO A 74 -3.93 41.96 19.70
N LYS A 75 -4.55 41.01 20.41
CA LYS A 75 -4.20 40.68 21.80
C LYS A 75 -3.00 39.73 21.80
N GLU A 76 -1.99 40.06 22.60
CA GLU A 76 -0.88 39.19 22.96
C GLU A 76 -1.39 38.03 23.82
N ASP A 77 -1.16 36.79 23.39
CA ASP A 77 -1.28 35.62 24.26
C ASP A 77 0.11 35.19 24.73
N ALA A 78 0.20 35.06 26.05
CA ALA A 78 1.40 34.84 26.82
C ALA A 78 1.99 33.44 26.64
N VAL A 79 3.31 33.40 26.63
CA VAL A 79 4.19 32.24 26.77
C VAL A 79 3.87 31.50 28.08
N ILE A 80 3.60 30.19 28.01
CA ILE A 80 3.59 29.30 29.18
C ILE A 80 4.62 28.19 28.99
N ASP A 81 5.53 28.17 29.95
CA ASP A 81 6.69 27.30 30.17
C ASP A 81 6.25 25.89 30.65
N PRO A 82 6.77 24.77 30.12
CA PRO A 82 6.38 23.44 30.56
C PRO A 82 7.17 23.04 31.82
N LYS A 83 6.48 22.98 32.97
CA LYS A 83 7.00 22.33 34.18
C LYS A 83 6.33 21.00 34.44
N PHE A 84 7.20 20.00 34.56
CA PHE A 84 7.00 18.67 35.14
C PHE A 84 6.11 18.66 36.39
N VAL A 85 5.24 17.65 36.50
CA VAL A 85 4.67 17.22 37.78
C VAL A 85 4.76 15.69 37.87
N ASP A 86 5.46 15.27 38.93
CA ASP A 86 5.69 13.89 39.34
C ASP A 86 4.41 13.15 39.75
N THR A 87 4.45 11.85 39.46
CA THR A 87 3.56 10.79 39.93
C THR A 87 3.77 10.51 41.41
N GLU A 88 2.74 10.67 42.25
CA GLU A 88 2.36 9.76 43.36
C GLU A 88 1.23 10.39 44.17
N LYS A 89 0.28 9.56 44.64
CA LYS A 89 -0.90 9.85 45.48
C LYS A 89 -2.18 10.28 44.77
N ALA A 90 -2.90 9.29 44.24
CA ALA A 90 -4.36 9.30 44.25
C ALA A 90 -4.93 7.87 44.18
N ALA A 91 -4.51 7.02 45.13
CA ALA A 91 -5.32 5.89 45.57
C ALA A 91 -5.96 6.30 46.91
N ASP A 92 -7.19 5.83 47.15
CA ASP A 92 -8.04 6.04 48.34
C ASP A 92 -8.89 7.31 48.43
N ALA A 93 -10.12 7.21 47.88
CA ALA A 93 -11.38 7.79 48.40
C ALA A 93 -12.44 7.76 47.27
N ILE A 94 -13.71 7.35 47.36
CA ILE A 94 -14.63 7.00 48.44
C ILE A 94 -15.80 6.22 47.78
N LYS A 95 -16.36 5.25 48.52
CA LYS A 95 -17.55 4.46 48.23
C LYS A 95 -18.86 5.27 48.40
N LYS A 96 -19.82 5.15 47.43
CA LYS A 96 -21.32 5.03 47.50
C LYS A 96 -22.16 5.94 48.48
N PRO A 97 -23.52 5.96 48.41
CA PRO A 97 -24.48 6.31 47.33
C PRO A 97 -25.64 7.25 47.81
N ILE A 98 -26.37 7.99 46.97
CA ILE A 98 -27.71 8.55 47.35
C ILE A 98 -28.68 8.54 46.16
N ALA A 99 -29.93 8.18 46.45
CA ALA A 99 -31.10 8.05 45.58
C ALA A 99 -32.18 9.12 45.91
N GLU A 100 -33.28 9.07 45.14
CA GLU A 100 -34.62 9.72 45.27
C GLU A 100 -34.85 11.04 44.51
N ALA A 101 -36.00 11.33 43.88
CA ALA A 101 -37.22 10.57 43.53
C ALA A 101 -38.15 11.46 42.64
N GLU A 102 -39.13 10.83 41.96
CA GLU A 102 -40.55 11.21 41.73
C GLU A 102 -41.07 10.65 40.38
N ALA A 103 -41.86 9.56 40.33
CA ALA A 103 -43.33 9.42 40.51
C ALA A 103 -44.16 9.90 39.27
N ALA A 104 -45.18 9.23 38.71
CA ALA A 104 -45.92 7.99 38.98
C ALA A 104 -46.81 7.63 37.77
N LYS A 105 -47.14 6.34 37.57
CA LYS A 105 -48.51 5.79 37.29
C LYS A 105 -48.47 4.27 37.06
N LYS A 106 -49.31 3.55 37.81
CA LYS A 106 -49.69 2.10 37.70
C LYS A 106 -51.20 2.03 37.37
N PRO A 107 -51.76 0.95 36.77
CA PRO A 107 -52.10 -0.31 37.49
C PRO A 107 -51.76 -1.62 36.73
N VAL A 108 -51.21 -2.67 37.38
CA VAL A 108 -51.83 -3.91 37.96
C VAL A 108 -52.53 -4.79 36.88
N THR A 109 -52.08 -6.02 36.57
CA THR A 109 -52.47 -7.28 37.25
C THR A 109 -51.50 -8.48 37.02
N ASP A 110 -51.52 -9.41 37.96
CA ASP A 110 -50.78 -10.68 38.05
C ASP A 110 -51.08 -11.72 36.96
N ALA A 111 -50.06 -12.51 36.54
CA ALA A 111 -50.23 -13.94 36.20
C ALA A 111 -48.90 -14.71 36.07
N LYS A 112 -48.70 -15.66 36.99
CA LYS A 112 -48.11 -17.02 36.88
C LYS A 112 -46.84 -17.28 36.04
N LYS A 113 -45.82 -17.75 36.78
CA LYS A 113 -44.69 -18.60 36.37
C LYS A 113 -45.13 -19.84 35.56
N PRO A 114 -44.31 -20.32 34.61
CA PRO A 114 -44.04 -21.75 34.52
C PRO A 114 -42.55 -22.06 34.68
N VAL A 115 -42.30 -23.10 35.47
CA VAL A 115 -41.05 -23.83 35.59
C VAL A 115 -40.94 -24.75 34.39
N ALA A 116 -39.80 -24.75 33.70
CA ALA A 116 -39.40 -25.82 32.80
C ALA A 116 -37.88 -25.97 32.87
N ASP A 117 -37.45 -26.96 33.64
CA ASP A 117 -36.11 -27.54 33.57
C ASP A 117 -35.91 -28.14 32.18
N ALA A 118 -35.15 -27.44 31.34
CA ALA A 118 -34.53 -28.02 30.16
C ALA A 118 -33.03 -28.03 30.42
N LYS A 119 -32.47 -29.21 30.75
CA LYS A 119 -31.05 -29.48 30.61
C LYS A 119 -30.70 -29.22 29.14
N LYS A 120 -30.14 -28.06 28.86
CA LYS A 120 -29.54 -27.71 27.58
C LYS A 120 -28.45 -28.76 27.34
N ALA A 121 -28.60 -29.56 26.28
CA ALA A 121 -27.52 -30.41 25.80
C ALA A 121 -26.30 -29.51 25.59
N ALA A 122 -25.15 -29.92 26.12
CA ALA A 122 -23.90 -29.22 25.89
C ALA A 122 -23.65 -29.16 24.38
N ASP A 123 -23.37 -27.96 23.91
CA ASP A 123 -22.91 -27.71 22.55
C ASP A 123 -21.63 -28.52 22.32
N PRO A 124 -21.52 -29.34 21.25
CA PRO A 124 -20.28 -30.03 20.92
C PRO A 124 -19.10 -29.08 20.60
N ASP A 125 -19.34 -27.77 20.46
CA ASP A 125 -18.32 -26.71 20.36
C ASP A 125 -17.88 -26.13 21.73
N ALA A 126 -18.23 -26.76 22.86
CA ALA A 126 -17.93 -26.29 24.22
C ALA A 126 -16.46 -26.47 24.65
N CYS A 127 -15.53 -25.98 23.84
CA CYS A 127 -14.17 -25.69 24.26
C CYS A 127 -14.06 -24.18 24.49
N SER A 128 -13.84 -23.79 25.75
CA SER A 128 -13.76 -22.39 26.18
C SER A 128 -12.35 -21.80 26.05
N GLU A 129 -11.47 -22.45 25.29
CA GLU A 129 -10.09 -22.00 25.13
C GLU A 129 -10.00 -21.03 23.95
N SER A 130 -10.00 -19.73 24.28
CA SER A 130 -9.49 -18.72 23.36
C SER A 130 -7.99 -18.54 23.54
N GLU A 131 -7.24 -18.34 22.47
CA GLU A 131 -5.82 -18.01 22.52
C GLU A 131 -5.59 -16.64 21.88
N PHE A 132 -4.58 -15.92 22.36
CA PHE A 132 -4.27 -14.57 21.90
C PHE A 132 -2.94 -14.54 21.15
N VAL A 133 -2.82 -13.62 20.19
CA VAL A 133 -1.54 -13.30 19.54
C VAL A 133 -1.44 -11.79 19.42
N VAL A 134 -0.28 -11.23 19.78
CA VAL A 134 0.04 -9.81 19.59
C VAL A 134 1.04 -9.68 18.44
N MET A 135 0.67 -8.95 17.41
CA MET A 135 1.53 -8.65 16.26
C MET A 135 1.71 -7.14 16.13
N ILE A 136 2.97 -6.70 16.10
CA ILE A 136 3.33 -5.31 15.80
C ILE A 136 3.83 -5.23 14.35
N ASP A 137 3.12 -4.47 13.53
CA ASP A 137 3.57 -4.07 12.20
C ASP A 137 4.30 -2.72 12.29
N ALA A 138 5.62 -2.74 12.13
CA ALA A 138 6.46 -1.55 12.12
C ALA A 138 6.66 -1.06 10.67
N GLY A 139 5.64 -0.35 10.18
CA GLY A 139 5.61 0.28 8.86
C GLY A 139 6.55 1.48 8.71
N SER A 140 6.73 1.94 7.47
CA SER A 140 7.57 3.12 7.17
C SER A 140 6.98 4.42 7.70
N THR A 141 5.65 4.58 7.64
CA THR A 141 4.93 5.80 8.02
C THR A 141 4.40 5.78 9.44
N GLY A 142 4.19 4.58 10.01
CA GLY A 142 3.62 4.37 11.33
C GLY A 142 3.77 2.92 11.79
N SER A 143 3.56 2.69 13.07
CA SER A 143 3.51 1.36 13.70
C SER A 143 2.08 1.00 14.06
N ARG A 144 1.72 -0.29 14.01
CA ARG A 144 0.40 -0.81 14.38
C ARG A 144 0.50 -1.97 15.35
N VAL A 145 -0.47 -2.10 16.25
CA VAL A 145 -0.72 -3.33 17.01
C VAL A 145 -1.98 -4.01 16.52
N HIS A 146 -1.88 -5.33 16.40
CA HIS A 146 -2.99 -6.23 16.23
C HIS A 146 -2.99 -7.18 17.42
N VAL A 147 -4.11 -7.22 18.15
CA VAL A 147 -4.35 -8.21 19.19
C VAL A 147 -5.46 -9.12 18.70
N TYR A 148 -5.09 -10.33 18.29
CA TYR A 148 -6.04 -11.31 17.79
C TYR A 148 -6.47 -12.26 18.90
N GLU A 149 -7.76 -12.57 18.95
CA GLU A 149 -8.34 -13.62 19.78
C GLU A 149 -8.88 -14.74 18.88
N PHE A 150 -8.44 -15.97 19.11
CA PHE A 150 -8.83 -17.14 18.31
C PHE A 150 -9.50 -18.21 19.15
N ASN A 151 -10.51 -18.87 18.59
CA ASN A 151 -10.93 -20.19 19.02
C ASN A 151 -10.01 -21.23 18.37
N THR A 152 -9.18 -21.88 19.17
CA THR A 152 -8.20 -22.90 18.74
C THR A 152 -8.72 -24.33 18.86
N CYS A 153 -9.97 -24.50 19.29
CA CYS A 153 -10.62 -25.79 19.42
C CYS A 153 -11.10 -26.34 18.06
N VAL A 154 -11.03 -25.51 17.02
CA VAL A 154 -11.31 -25.85 15.63
C VAL A 154 -10.03 -25.72 14.80
N SER A 155 -9.96 -26.49 13.71
CA SER A 155 -8.82 -26.46 12.79
C SER A 155 -9.28 -26.11 11.38
N PRO A 156 -8.72 -25.06 10.74
CA PRO A 156 -7.76 -24.11 11.34
C PRO A 156 -8.41 -23.26 12.43
N PRO A 157 -7.62 -22.61 13.31
CA PRO A 157 -8.14 -21.73 14.34
C PRO A 157 -9.07 -20.67 13.76
N LYS A 158 -10.18 -20.40 14.44
CA LYS A 158 -11.17 -19.41 14.02
C LYS A 158 -10.94 -18.09 14.74
N LEU A 159 -10.74 -17.02 13.98
CA LEU A 159 -10.63 -15.67 14.49
C LEU A 159 -11.97 -15.24 15.11
N LEU A 160 -11.93 -14.81 16.37
CA LEU A 160 -13.08 -14.32 17.11
C LEU A 160 -13.14 -12.79 17.10
N ARG A 161 -11.98 -12.14 17.31
CA ARG A 161 -11.88 -10.69 17.41
C ARG A 161 -10.47 -10.21 17.08
N GLU A 162 -10.39 -9.02 16.52
CA GLU A 162 -9.18 -8.21 16.41
C GLU A 162 -9.38 -6.89 17.18
N GLU A 163 -8.41 -6.53 18.02
CA GLU A 163 -8.19 -5.15 18.45
C GLU A 163 -7.06 -4.54 17.62
N PHE A 164 -7.29 -3.37 17.03
CA PHE A 164 -6.35 -2.71 16.14
C PHE A 164 -6.12 -1.24 16.51
N LYS A 165 -4.85 -0.83 16.56
CA LYS A 165 -4.47 0.57 16.67
C LYS A 165 -3.24 0.89 15.83
N MET A 166 -3.25 2.04 15.18
CA MET A 166 -2.11 2.61 14.46
C MET A 166 -1.64 3.91 15.12
N MET A 167 -0.34 4.17 15.07
CA MET A 167 0.31 5.43 15.46
C MET A 167 1.40 5.84 14.48
N ASN A 168 1.69 7.14 14.46
CA ASN A 168 2.78 7.73 13.70
C ASN A 168 3.75 8.45 14.66
N PRO A 169 5.05 8.58 14.32
CA PRO A 169 5.69 8.04 13.12
C PRO A 169 6.09 6.55 13.26
N GLY A 170 6.55 5.93 12.18
CA GLY A 170 7.10 4.57 12.21
C GLY A 170 8.53 4.50 12.75
N LEU A 171 9.02 3.29 13.08
CA LEU A 171 10.36 3.07 13.67
C LEU A 171 11.52 3.70 12.87
N SER A 172 11.38 3.77 11.55
CA SER A 172 12.40 4.36 10.67
C SER A 172 12.65 5.85 10.89
N SER A 173 11.75 6.55 11.60
CA SER A 173 11.91 7.97 11.95
C SER A 173 12.84 8.21 13.15
N PHE A 174 13.29 7.15 13.82
CA PHE A 174 14.17 7.19 14.98
C PHE A 174 15.57 6.65 14.64
N ASP A 175 16.07 6.97 13.46
CA ASP A 175 17.27 6.35 12.87
C ASP A 175 18.57 6.57 13.68
N THR A 176 18.58 7.56 14.58
CA THR A 176 19.66 7.83 15.54
C THR A 176 19.30 7.52 17.00
N ASP A 177 18.05 7.15 17.31
CA ASP A 177 17.55 6.94 18.68
C ASP A 177 16.79 5.61 18.81
N ALA A 178 17.55 4.52 18.95
CA ALA A 178 16.98 3.17 19.06
C ALA A 178 16.13 2.96 20.32
N THR A 179 16.44 3.64 21.43
CA THR A 179 15.66 3.54 22.67
C THR A 179 14.33 4.29 22.52
N GLY A 180 14.35 5.49 21.95
CA GLY A 180 13.12 6.21 21.59
C GLY A 180 12.28 5.45 20.57
N ALA A 181 12.90 4.73 19.63
CA ALA A 181 12.19 3.85 18.70
C ALA A 181 11.41 2.75 19.45
N ALA A 182 12.02 2.10 20.43
CA ALA A 182 11.36 1.07 21.24
C ALA A 182 10.22 1.66 22.08
N ALA A 183 10.48 2.76 22.81
CA ALA A 183 9.49 3.45 23.64
C ALA A 183 8.31 4.02 22.81
N SER A 184 8.52 4.30 21.53
CA SER A 184 7.43 4.73 20.63
C SER A 184 6.33 3.68 20.48
N LEU A 185 6.60 2.41 20.83
CA LEU A 185 5.62 1.32 20.81
C LEU A 185 4.79 1.23 22.10
N ASP A 186 5.17 1.91 23.19
CA ASP A 186 4.51 1.76 24.50
C ASP A 186 3.00 1.97 24.45
N PRO A 187 2.47 3.04 23.81
CA PRO A 187 1.02 3.22 23.76
C PRO A 187 0.28 2.11 23.00
N LEU A 188 0.95 1.41 22.07
CA LEU A 188 0.40 0.25 21.37
C LEU A 188 0.45 -1.00 22.26
N LEU A 189 1.53 -1.17 23.02
CA LEU A 189 1.71 -2.30 23.94
C LEU A 189 0.75 -2.20 25.14
N GLU A 190 0.44 -1.01 25.62
CA GLU A 190 -0.58 -0.78 26.64
C GLU A 190 -1.97 -1.24 26.17
N ILE A 191 -2.32 -1.02 24.90
CA ILE A 191 -3.56 -1.54 24.32
C ILE A 191 -3.57 -3.07 24.34
N ALA A 192 -2.44 -3.70 24.02
CA ALA A 192 -2.31 -5.16 24.12
C ALA A 192 -2.51 -5.65 25.57
N LEU A 193 -1.88 -5.01 26.56
CA LEU A 193 -2.05 -5.34 27.98
C LEU A 193 -3.51 -5.24 28.43
N HIS A 194 -4.21 -4.19 28.00
CA HIS A 194 -5.62 -3.97 28.35
C HIS A 194 -6.56 -4.95 27.64
N THR A 195 -6.19 -5.42 26.45
CA THR A 195 -7.03 -6.29 25.62
C THR A 195 -6.90 -7.76 26.01
N VAL A 196 -5.69 -8.22 26.32
CA VAL A 196 -5.43 -9.61 26.70
C VAL A 196 -5.70 -9.77 28.20
N PRO A 197 -6.41 -10.83 28.65
CA PRO A 197 -6.58 -11.09 30.08
C PRO A 197 -5.25 -11.30 30.79
N VAL A 198 -5.09 -10.73 32.00
CA VAL A 198 -3.84 -10.81 32.80
C VAL A 198 -3.33 -12.25 32.96
N SER A 199 -4.24 -13.21 33.18
CA SER A 199 -3.89 -14.63 33.33
C SER A 199 -3.31 -15.28 32.06
N LYS A 200 -3.42 -14.62 30.90
CA LYS A 200 -2.91 -15.09 29.61
C LYS A 200 -1.70 -14.32 29.10
N HIS A 201 -1.34 -13.20 29.73
CA HIS A 201 -0.22 -12.35 29.29
C HIS A 201 1.06 -13.16 29.08
N SER A 202 1.48 -13.92 30.08
CA SER A 202 2.72 -14.72 30.05
C SER A 202 2.75 -15.79 28.96
N CYS A 203 1.59 -16.25 28.48
CA CYS A 203 1.45 -17.28 27.46
C CYS A 203 0.90 -16.73 26.13
N THR A 204 0.87 -15.41 25.96
CA THR A 204 0.45 -14.78 24.71
C THR A 204 1.69 -14.39 23.91
N PRO A 205 1.91 -14.97 22.71
CA PRO A 205 3.04 -14.61 21.88
C PRO A 205 2.96 -13.16 21.41
N ILE A 206 4.12 -12.50 21.41
CA ILE A 206 4.31 -11.20 20.78
C ILE A 206 5.43 -11.26 19.73
N ALA A 207 5.15 -10.72 18.55
CA ALA A 207 6.12 -10.54 17.48
C ALA A 207 6.07 -9.11 16.93
N VAL A 208 7.21 -8.64 16.44
CA VAL A 208 7.37 -7.35 15.77
C VAL A 208 8.01 -7.60 14.42
N LYS A 209 7.33 -7.24 13.34
CA LYS A 209 7.90 -7.29 12.01
C LYS A 209 7.94 -5.88 11.43
N ALA A 210 9.16 -5.43 11.13
CA ALA A 210 9.37 -4.20 10.40
C ALA A 210 9.35 -4.45 8.89
N THR A 211 8.86 -3.49 8.12
CA THR A 211 8.76 -3.62 6.66
C THR A 211 9.89 -2.88 5.94
N ALA A 212 9.73 -2.62 4.64
CA ALA A 212 10.74 -2.00 3.78
C ALA A 212 11.32 -0.69 4.33
N GLY A 213 10.54 0.11 5.08
CA GLY A 213 11.01 1.38 5.64
C GLY A 213 12.23 1.24 6.55
N LEU A 214 12.24 0.24 7.44
CA LEU A 214 13.38 0.01 8.32
C LEU A 214 14.57 -0.55 7.56
N ARG A 215 14.35 -1.39 6.52
CA ARG A 215 15.42 -1.91 5.65
C ARG A 215 16.21 -0.79 4.97
N LEU A 216 15.55 0.31 4.62
CA LEU A 216 16.19 1.46 3.94
C LEU A 216 17.19 2.24 4.81
N LEU A 217 17.17 2.09 6.14
CA LEU A 217 18.15 2.74 7.04
C LEU A 217 19.55 2.09 6.97
N GLY A 218 19.64 0.88 6.41
CA GLY A 218 20.85 0.07 6.38
C GLY A 218 21.04 -0.77 7.64
N ASP A 219 21.69 -1.92 7.47
CA ASP A 219 21.73 -3.03 8.44
C ASP A 219 22.13 -2.59 9.85
N ALA A 220 23.15 -1.75 10.00
CA ALA A 220 23.64 -1.32 11.31
C ALA A 220 22.58 -0.57 12.13
N LYS A 221 21.85 0.37 11.51
CA LYS A 221 20.80 1.16 12.19
C LYS A 221 19.59 0.29 12.48
N SER A 222 19.16 -0.49 11.49
CA SER A 222 18.00 -1.37 11.59
C SER A 222 18.19 -2.43 12.69
N SER A 223 19.34 -3.10 12.74
CA SER A 223 19.65 -4.08 13.78
C SER A 223 19.70 -3.46 15.17
N LYS A 224 20.21 -2.23 15.31
CA LYS A 224 20.24 -1.52 16.60
C LYS A 224 18.83 -1.21 17.12
N ILE A 225 17.94 -0.76 16.24
CA ILE A 225 16.53 -0.51 16.58
C ILE A 225 15.83 -1.82 16.97
N LEU A 226 15.96 -2.88 16.18
CA LEU A 226 15.32 -4.16 16.49
C LEU A 226 15.84 -4.79 17.80
N ALA A 227 17.13 -4.63 18.10
CA ALA A 227 17.71 -5.08 19.36
C ALA A 227 17.14 -4.31 20.56
N ALA A 228 16.95 -2.99 20.42
CA ALA A 228 16.32 -2.18 21.46
C ALA A 228 14.85 -2.58 21.67
N VAL A 229 14.10 -2.79 20.59
CA VAL A 229 12.70 -3.28 20.65
C VAL A 229 12.62 -4.65 21.32
N ARG A 230 13.49 -5.59 20.93
CA ARG A 230 13.53 -6.93 21.54
C ARG A 230 13.78 -6.83 23.04
N LYS A 231 14.80 -6.07 23.45
CA LYS A 231 15.14 -5.87 24.85
C LYS A 231 13.97 -5.27 25.63
N HIS A 232 13.35 -4.22 25.10
CA HIS A 232 12.20 -3.57 25.71
C HIS A 232 11.02 -4.53 25.94
N LEU A 233 10.72 -5.39 24.96
CA LEU A 233 9.67 -6.40 25.11
C LEU A 233 10.07 -7.53 26.07
N GLU A 234 11.36 -7.86 26.18
CA GLU A 234 11.89 -8.88 27.09
C GLU A 234 11.95 -8.42 28.54
N ASP A 235 12.33 -7.16 28.78
CA ASP A 235 12.56 -6.60 30.10
C ASP A 235 11.28 -5.99 30.71
N ASP A 236 10.45 -5.30 29.90
CA ASP A 236 9.40 -4.40 30.41
C ASP A 236 7.96 -4.94 30.24
N TYR A 237 7.75 -5.96 29.40
CA TYR A 237 6.41 -6.51 29.09
C TYR A 237 6.26 -8.01 29.40
N PRO A 238 5.06 -8.46 29.83
CA PRO A 238 4.84 -9.83 30.28
C PRO A 238 4.63 -10.84 29.13
N PHE A 239 4.48 -10.39 27.88
CA PHE A 239 4.17 -11.25 26.73
C PHE A 239 5.31 -12.20 26.37
N ALA A 240 4.98 -13.37 25.81
CA ALA A 240 5.97 -14.33 25.33
C ALA A 240 6.60 -13.84 24.02
N VAL A 241 7.74 -13.15 24.08
CA VAL A 241 8.45 -12.71 22.87
C VAL A 241 8.87 -13.93 22.05
N VAL A 242 8.49 -13.91 20.77
CA VAL A 242 8.88 -14.96 19.83
C VAL A 242 10.40 -14.95 19.63
N GLU A 243 11.01 -16.12 19.76
CA GLU A 243 12.44 -16.34 19.61
C GLU A 243 12.88 -16.12 18.16
N GLY A 244 14.19 -16.05 17.91
CA GLY A 244 14.75 -15.96 16.56
C GLY A 244 14.22 -14.74 15.78
N ASP A 245 13.44 -15.01 14.72
CA ASP A 245 12.90 -13.99 13.82
C ASP A 245 11.67 -13.26 14.38
N GLY A 246 11.24 -13.54 15.62
CA GLY A 246 10.10 -12.88 16.25
C GLY A 246 10.17 -11.34 16.27
N ILE A 247 11.38 -10.77 16.31
CA ILE A 247 11.66 -9.34 16.17
C ILE A 247 12.62 -9.14 15.00
N SER A 248 12.09 -8.81 13.81
CA SER A 248 12.87 -8.84 12.57
C SER A 248 12.33 -7.89 11.49
N ILE A 249 13.11 -7.71 10.42
CA ILE A 249 12.59 -7.14 9.16
C ILE A 249 11.96 -8.27 8.37
N MET A 250 10.70 -8.13 7.98
CA MET A 250 10.03 -9.10 7.13
C MET A 250 10.59 -9.07 5.70
N GLU A 251 10.83 -10.26 5.16
CA GLU A 251 11.10 -10.40 3.74
C GLU A 251 9.83 -10.11 2.92
N GLY A 252 9.98 -9.37 1.81
CA GLY A 252 8.82 -8.97 1.01
C GLY A 252 8.03 -10.15 0.43
N SER A 253 8.69 -11.30 0.24
CA SER A 253 8.05 -12.56 -0.14
C SER A 253 7.08 -13.06 0.92
N ASN A 254 7.52 -13.08 2.18
CA ASN A 254 6.70 -13.47 3.32
C ASN A 254 5.55 -12.48 3.55
N GLU A 255 5.81 -11.17 3.40
CA GLU A 255 4.78 -10.12 3.48
C GLU A 255 3.61 -10.40 2.52
N GLY A 256 3.92 -10.64 1.24
CA GLY A 256 2.90 -10.94 0.24
C GLY A 256 2.15 -12.23 0.55
N VAL A 257 2.85 -13.30 0.92
CA VAL A 257 2.21 -14.61 1.21
C VAL A 257 1.32 -14.52 2.44
N TYR A 258 1.75 -13.87 3.51
CA TYR A 258 0.93 -13.70 4.69
C TYR A 258 -0.30 -12.82 4.41
N ALA A 259 -0.17 -11.78 3.58
CA ALA A 259 -1.32 -10.99 3.17
C ALA A 259 -2.31 -11.80 2.31
N TRP A 260 -1.81 -12.70 1.45
CA TRP A 260 -2.63 -13.66 0.72
C TRP A 260 -3.38 -14.63 1.65
N ILE A 261 -2.71 -15.13 2.69
CA ILE A 261 -3.34 -15.98 3.73
C ILE A 261 -4.43 -15.19 4.43
N THR A 262 -4.16 -13.97 4.91
CA THR A 262 -5.15 -13.10 5.56
C THR A 262 -6.40 -12.94 4.70
N ALA A 263 -6.24 -12.48 3.46
CA ALA A 263 -7.37 -12.20 2.57
C ALA A 263 -8.21 -13.46 2.33
N ASN A 264 -7.55 -14.57 1.96
CA ASN A 264 -8.26 -15.81 1.65
C ASN A 264 -8.85 -16.49 2.89
N TYR A 265 -8.24 -16.33 4.06
CA TYR A 265 -8.77 -16.82 5.33
C TYR A 265 -10.04 -16.05 5.71
N LEU A 266 -10.01 -14.72 5.65
CA LEU A 266 -11.16 -13.87 5.97
C LEU A 266 -12.31 -14.02 4.96
N LEU A 267 -12.00 -14.31 3.70
CA LEU A 267 -12.98 -14.65 2.66
C LEU A 267 -13.54 -16.08 2.80
N GLY A 268 -12.93 -16.93 3.63
CA GLY A 268 -13.29 -18.35 3.75
C GLY A 268 -12.87 -19.20 2.54
N ASN A 269 -11.96 -18.71 1.70
CA ASN A 269 -11.43 -19.43 0.54
C ASN A 269 -10.44 -20.54 0.94
N ILE A 270 -9.78 -20.38 2.09
CA ILE A 270 -8.87 -21.38 2.67
C ILE A 270 -9.31 -21.76 4.09
N GLY A 271 -8.96 -22.97 4.53
CA GLY A 271 -9.32 -23.46 5.86
C GLY A 271 -10.72 -24.06 6.01
N GLY A 272 -11.60 -23.90 5.01
CA GLY A 272 -12.92 -24.53 4.96
C GLY A 272 -12.90 -25.98 4.48
N LYS A 273 -14.04 -26.69 4.65
CA LYS A 273 -14.25 -28.03 4.07
C LYS A 273 -14.61 -27.92 2.59
N GLY A 274 -13.61 -27.72 1.74
CA GLY A 274 -13.79 -27.67 0.28
C GLY A 274 -12.63 -26.95 -0.41
N LYS A 275 -12.45 -27.23 -1.71
CA LYS A 275 -11.52 -26.46 -2.56
C LYS A 275 -12.28 -25.28 -3.16
N SER A 276 -12.06 -24.09 -2.63
CA SER A 276 -12.53 -22.83 -3.22
C SER A 276 -11.44 -22.23 -4.10
N ALA A 277 -11.85 -21.46 -5.12
CA ALA A 277 -10.90 -20.65 -5.86
C ALA A 277 -10.40 -19.52 -4.95
N THR A 278 -9.09 -19.32 -4.89
CA THR A 278 -8.47 -18.31 -4.03
C THR A 278 -8.40 -16.97 -4.75
N ALA A 279 -8.53 -15.87 -4.01
CA ALA A 279 -8.28 -14.54 -4.51
C ALA A 279 -6.78 -14.31 -4.77
N ALA A 280 -6.47 -13.49 -5.78
CA ALA A 280 -5.16 -12.88 -5.92
C ALA A 280 -5.07 -11.64 -5.02
N VAL A 281 -3.87 -11.36 -4.53
CA VAL A 281 -3.59 -10.25 -3.63
C VAL A 281 -2.50 -9.37 -4.22
N PHE A 282 -2.77 -8.06 -4.20
CA PHE A 282 -1.85 -7.00 -4.57
C PHE A 282 -1.76 -6.00 -3.41
N ASP A 283 -0.59 -5.94 -2.79
CA ASP A 283 -0.32 -5.01 -1.70
C ASP A 283 0.56 -3.88 -2.23
N LEU A 284 0.19 -2.63 -1.94
CA LEU A 284 0.99 -1.45 -2.28
C LEU A 284 1.36 -0.73 -0.99
N GLY A 285 2.56 -1.01 -0.51
CA GLY A 285 3.18 -0.31 0.60
C GLY A 285 3.91 0.97 0.15
N GLY A 286 4.61 1.62 1.08
CA GLY A 286 5.40 2.82 0.76
C GLY A 286 6.70 2.51 0.01
N GLY A 287 7.37 1.42 0.40
CA GLY A 287 8.69 1.01 -0.13
C GLY A 287 8.66 -0.06 -1.22
N SER A 288 7.63 -0.90 -1.25
CA SER A 288 7.49 -2.03 -2.18
C SER A 288 6.03 -2.27 -2.54
N THR A 289 5.82 -3.10 -3.56
CA THR A 289 4.52 -3.69 -3.88
C THR A 289 4.67 -5.20 -4.02
N GLN A 290 3.66 -5.94 -3.59
CA GLN A 290 3.65 -7.39 -3.58
C GLN A 290 2.51 -7.89 -4.46
N ILE A 291 2.74 -9.01 -5.15
CA ILE A 291 1.73 -9.73 -5.92
C ILE A 291 1.79 -11.20 -5.51
N VAL A 292 0.65 -11.78 -5.12
CA VAL A 292 0.53 -13.20 -4.79
C VAL A 292 -0.75 -13.79 -5.34
N PHE A 293 -0.64 -14.92 -6.04
CA PHE A 293 -1.81 -15.67 -6.51
C PHE A 293 -1.48 -17.15 -6.71
N GLN A 294 -2.52 -17.99 -6.72
CA GLN A 294 -2.41 -19.40 -7.07
C GLN A 294 -2.66 -19.57 -8.58
N PRO A 295 -1.62 -19.76 -9.42
CA PRO A 295 -1.83 -20.03 -10.83
C PRO A 295 -2.39 -21.44 -11.06
N GLN A 296 -3.13 -21.58 -12.15
CA GLN A 296 -3.63 -22.83 -12.70
C GLN A 296 -3.03 -23.01 -14.08
N PHE A 297 -2.13 -23.99 -14.19
CA PHE A 297 -1.48 -24.31 -15.45
C PHE A 297 -2.25 -25.42 -16.18
N PRO A 298 -2.25 -25.39 -17.53
CA PRO A 298 -2.61 -26.56 -18.32
C PRO A 298 -1.78 -27.78 -17.95
N VAL A 299 -2.26 -28.99 -18.25
CA VAL A 299 -1.63 -30.29 -17.87
C VAL A 299 -0.14 -30.39 -18.23
N ASN A 300 0.29 -29.70 -19.28
CA ASN A 300 1.65 -29.79 -19.83
C ASN A 300 2.58 -28.65 -19.36
N GLU A 301 2.06 -27.74 -18.54
CA GLU A 301 2.78 -26.58 -18.02
C GLU A 301 2.81 -26.65 -16.49
N LYS A 302 3.86 -26.09 -15.89
CA LYS A 302 4.00 -25.97 -14.44
C LYS A 302 4.67 -24.65 -14.11
N MET A 303 4.51 -24.22 -12.86
CA MET A 303 5.25 -23.09 -12.35
C MET A 303 6.75 -23.35 -12.50
N VAL A 304 7.48 -22.31 -12.91
CA VAL A 304 8.93 -22.37 -12.93
C VAL A 304 9.43 -22.51 -11.49
N ASP A 305 10.51 -23.26 -11.28
CA ASP A 305 11.13 -23.35 -9.96
C ASP A 305 12.00 -22.10 -9.71
N GLY A 306 11.97 -21.57 -8.49
CA GLY A 306 12.73 -20.39 -8.10
C GLY A 306 12.11 -19.69 -6.89
N GLU A 307 12.67 -18.54 -6.52
CA GLU A 307 12.23 -17.80 -5.32
C GLU A 307 10.77 -17.34 -5.41
N HIS A 308 10.23 -17.13 -6.61
CA HIS A 308 8.84 -16.73 -6.84
C HIS A 308 7.81 -17.84 -6.57
N LYS A 309 8.25 -19.11 -6.49
CA LYS A 309 7.39 -20.25 -6.18
C LYS A 309 7.37 -20.45 -4.67
N PHE A 310 6.18 -20.46 -4.09
CA PHE A 310 5.99 -20.66 -2.67
C PHE A 310 4.98 -21.78 -2.40
N ASP A 311 5.45 -22.87 -1.78
CA ASP A 311 4.63 -24.01 -1.40
C ASP A 311 4.21 -23.87 0.07
N ILE A 312 2.90 -23.91 0.34
CA ILE A 312 2.35 -23.77 1.70
C ILE A 312 1.23 -24.78 1.94
N SER A 313 1.21 -25.35 3.14
CA SER A 313 0.09 -26.15 3.64
C SER A 313 -0.71 -25.34 4.67
N PHE A 314 -2.00 -25.14 4.43
CA PHE A 314 -2.90 -24.46 5.36
C PHE A 314 -4.22 -25.20 5.49
N GLY A 315 -4.65 -25.48 6.73
CA GLY A 315 -5.89 -26.23 6.97
C GLY A 315 -5.92 -27.62 6.32
N GLY A 316 -4.75 -28.28 6.22
CA GLY A 316 -4.59 -29.59 5.58
C GLY A 316 -4.68 -29.58 4.04
N THR A 317 -4.63 -28.40 3.41
CA THR A 317 -4.59 -28.24 1.96
C THR A 317 -3.27 -27.62 1.53
N ASP A 318 -2.65 -28.18 0.50
CA ASP A 318 -1.43 -27.66 -0.09
C ASP A 318 -1.76 -26.65 -1.20
N PHE A 319 -1.03 -25.53 -1.21
CA PHE A 319 -1.13 -24.46 -2.19
C PHE A 319 0.24 -24.22 -2.80
N ASN A 320 0.26 -24.08 -4.12
CA ASN A 320 1.42 -23.65 -4.89
C ASN A 320 1.16 -22.22 -5.36
N LEU A 321 1.82 -21.26 -4.74
CA LEU A 321 1.62 -19.83 -4.96
C LEU A 321 2.74 -19.27 -5.81
N TYR A 322 2.39 -18.38 -6.73
CA TYR A 322 3.34 -17.39 -7.25
C TYR A 322 3.34 -16.22 -6.26
N GLN A 323 4.53 -15.79 -5.87
CA GLN A 323 4.74 -14.61 -5.04
C GLN A 323 5.89 -13.78 -5.63
N PHE A 324 5.76 -12.45 -5.59
CA PHE A 324 6.89 -11.57 -5.86
C PHE A 324 6.74 -10.24 -5.13
N SER A 325 7.87 -9.66 -4.71
CA SER A 325 7.93 -8.32 -4.11
C SER A 325 8.82 -7.40 -4.95
N HIS A 326 8.22 -6.37 -5.54
CA HIS A 326 8.95 -5.34 -6.28
C HIS A 326 9.44 -4.25 -5.30
N LEU A 327 10.61 -4.49 -4.70
CA LEU A 327 11.28 -3.50 -3.85
C LEU A 327 11.60 -2.23 -4.65
N GLY A 328 11.32 -1.06 -4.09
CA GLY A 328 11.47 0.22 -4.77
C GLY A 328 10.28 0.61 -5.65
N TYR A 329 9.18 -0.15 -5.65
CA TYR A 329 7.96 0.15 -6.40
C TYR A 329 6.72 0.31 -5.50
N GLY A 330 6.92 0.58 -4.21
CA GLY A 330 5.87 1.12 -3.35
C GLY A 330 5.47 2.53 -3.76
N LEU A 331 4.35 3.05 -3.26
CA LEU A 331 3.80 4.35 -3.71
C LEU A 331 4.80 5.50 -3.54
N MET A 332 5.48 5.58 -2.40
CA MET A 332 6.45 6.66 -2.14
C MET A 332 7.71 6.51 -3.01
N GLN A 333 8.15 5.28 -3.28
CA GLN A 333 9.27 5.04 -4.18
C GLN A 333 8.90 5.29 -5.65
N GLY A 334 7.64 5.03 -6.05
CA GLY A 334 7.08 5.42 -7.34
C GLY A 334 7.11 6.93 -7.53
N ARG A 335 6.70 7.71 -6.51
CA ARG A 335 6.86 9.17 -6.47
C ARG A 335 8.30 9.59 -6.68
N ASP A 336 9.22 9.07 -5.86
CA ASP A 336 10.65 9.41 -5.95
C ASP A 336 11.21 9.11 -7.34
N LYS A 337 10.87 7.96 -7.93
CA LYS A 337 11.31 7.57 -9.27
C LYS A 337 10.79 8.51 -10.36
N ILE A 338 9.49 8.81 -10.36
CA ILE A 338 8.88 9.71 -11.36
C ILE A 338 9.43 11.12 -11.22
N ASN A 339 9.49 11.65 -10.00
CA ASN A 339 10.01 12.99 -9.73
C ASN A 339 11.52 13.09 -10.03
N SER A 340 12.30 12.02 -9.81
CA SER A 340 13.73 11.98 -10.15
C SER A 340 14.00 12.11 -11.64
N LEU A 341 13.08 11.63 -12.51
CA LEU A 341 13.20 11.86 -13.95
C LEU A 341 13.17 13.37 -14.26
N LEU A 342 12.26 14.10 -13.63
CA LEU A 342 12.14 15.55 -13.82
C LEU A 342 13.35 16.30 -13.25
N ILE A 343 13.88 15.88 -12.09
CA ILE A 343 15.11 16.46 -11.54
C ILE A 343 16.26 16.24 -12.53
N ASN A 344 16.48 15.00 -13.00
CA ASN A 344 17.54 14.67 -13.95
C ASN A 344 17.47 15.47 -15.25
N ASP A 345 16.27 15.60 -15.82
CA ASP A 345 16.06 16.33 -17.08
C ASP A 345 16.37 17.84 -16.96
N ASN A 346 16.26 18.40 -15.75
CA ASN A 346 16.49 19.82 -15.49
C ASN A 346 17.84 20.13 -14.84
N LEU A 347 18.54 19.13 -14.27
CA LEU A 347 19.78 19.35 -13.52
C LEU A 347 20.89 20.01 -14.34
N ALA A 348 21.05 19.63 -15.61
CA ALA A 348 22.11 20.15 -16.47
C ALA A 348 21.83 21.59 -16.97
N SER A 349 20.56 21.98 -17.06
CA SER A 349 20.13 23.26 -17.62
C SER A 349 19.71 24.29 -16.56
N ASN A 350 19.58 23.88 -15.30
CA ASN A 350 19.16 24.73 -14.19
C ASN A 350 20.26 24.79 -13.11
N ALA A 351 21.03 25.88 -13.11
CA ALA A 351 22.13 26.09 -12.16
C ALA A 351 21.66 26.24 -10.70
N GLU A 352 20.45 26.78 -10.48
CA GLU A 352 19.87 26.91 -9.14
C GLU A 352 19.48 25.54 -8.58
N LEU A 353 18.91 24.67 -9.41
CA LEU A 353 18.62 23.28 -9.03
C LEU A 353 19.90 22.50 -8.75
N ALA A 354 20.93 22.65 -9.57
CA ALA A 354 22.21 22.00 -9.34
C ALA A 354 22.84 22.42 -8.00
N ALA A 355 22.61 23.66 -7.56
CA ALA A 355 23.08 24.20 -6.30
C ALA A 355 22.15 23.92 -5.10
N SER A 356 20.94 23.40 -5.30
CA SER A 356 19.94 23.18 -4.23
C SER A 356 19.96 21.79 -3.61
N LYS A 357 21.00 21.00 -3.91
CA LYS A 357 21.21 19.69 -3.29
C LYS A 357 21.27 19.83 -1.76
N VAL A 358 20.52 18.97 -1.07
CA VAL A 358 20.47 18.95 0.40
C VAL A 358 21.71 18.26 0.98
N ASP A 359 22.34 18.91 1.96
CA ASP A 359 23.47 18.36 2.69
C ASP A 359 23.08 17.12 3.52
N GLN A 360 24.01 16.16 3.62
CA GLN A 360 23.80 14.97 4.43
C GLN A 360 23.68 15.34 5.92
N GLY A 361 22.56 14.97 6.55
CA GLY A 361 22.30 15.23 7.97
C GLY A 361 21.48 16.50 8.25
N ALA A 362 21.09 17.26 7.22
CA ALA A 362 20.15 18.36 7.39
C ALA A 362 18.76 17.86 7.80
N ASP A 363 18.07 18.60 8.68
CA ASP A 363 16.66 18.32 8.98
C ASP A 363 15.79 18.76 7.81
N ILE A 364 15.49 17.79 6.93
CA ILE A 364 14.70 17.98 5.71
C ILE A 364 13.36 18.67 5.99
N LYS A 365 12.76 18.46 7.17
CA LYS A 365 11.46 19.05 7.52
C LYS A 365 11.49 20.58 7.63
N THR A 366 12.68 21.15 7.79
CA THR A 366 12.88 22.61 7.90
C THR A 366 13.23 23.28 6.58
N ILE A 367 13.54 22.49 5.55
CA ILE A 367 14.00 22.98 4.25
C ILE A 367 12.80 23.35 3.39
N LYS A 368 12.83 24.57 2.84
CA LYS A 368 11.85 25.01 1.83
C LYS A 368 12.40 24.85 0.42
N GLY A 369 11.57 24.42 -0.51
CA GLY A 369 11.95 24.28 -1.92
C GLY A 369 12.18 25.65 -2.56
N ALA A 370 13.41 25.92 -2.97
CA ALA A 370 13.77 27.18 -3.66
C ALA A 370 13.42 27.16 -5.15
N VAL A 371 13.50 25.98 -5.78
CA VAL A 371 13.28 25.81 -7.22
C VAL A 371 11.89 25.26 -7.47
N THR A 372 11.19 25.85 -8.43
CA THR A 372 9.91 25.35 -8.94
C THR A 372 10.09 24.73 -10.32
N LEU A 373 9.63 23.48 -10.49
CA LEU A 373 9.69 22.75 -11.74
C LEU A 373 8.26 22.44 -12.24
N ASN A 374 8.07 22.48 -13.56
CA ASN A 374 6.84 22.00 -14.17
C ASN A 374 6.79 20.47 -14.09
N ASN A 375 5.69 19.92 -13.58
CA ASN A 375 5.48 18.48 -13.45
C ASN A 375 4.14 18.08 -14.08
N PRO A 376 4.14 17.27 -15.15
CA PRO A 376 2.91 16.85 -15.82
C PRO A 376 2.01 15.95 -14.96
N CYS A 377 2.52 15.41 -13.86
CA CYS A 377 1.78 14.61 -12.89
C CYS A 377 1.11 15.45 -11.78
N ILE A 378 1.22 16.78 -11.84
CA ILE A 378 0.47 17.70 -10.96
C ILE A 378 -0.66 18.33 -11.78
N PRO A 379 -1.92 18.36 -11.28
CA PRO A 379 -3.03 18.94 -12.03
C PRO A 379 -2.83 20.43 -12.33
N PRO A 380 -3.42 20.96 -13.42
CA PRO A 380 -3.35 22.39 -13.73
C PRO A 380 -3.81 23.28 -12.57
N GLY A 381 -3.05 24.35 -12.30
CA GLY A 381 -3.35 25.29 -11.22
C GLY A 381 -3.02 24.80 -9.81
N VAL A 382 -2.51 23.57 -9.66
CA VAL A 382 -2.06 23.00 -8.39
C VAL A 382 -0.54 23.15 -8.27
N THR A 383 -0.05 23.36 -7.05
CA THR A 383 1.38 23.32 -6.71
C THR A 383 1.60 22.38 -5.54
N ALA A 384 2.52 21.44 -5.69
CA ALA A 384 3.03 20.63 -4.61
C ALA A 384 4.29 21.29 -4.05
N GLU A 385 4.20 21.82 -2.82
CA GLU A 385 5.31 22.54 -2.18
C GLU A 385 6.24 21.60 -1.41
N ASN A 386 7.53 21.96 -1.36
CA ASN A 386 8.53 21.31 -0.51
C ASN A 386 8.60 19.79 -0.70
N VAL A 387 8.45 19.32 -1.94
CA VAL A 387 8.51 17.91 -2.28
C VAL A 387 9.95 17.44 -2.17
N LYS A 388 10.19 16.54 -1.20
CA LYS A 388 11.44 15.79 -1.09
C LYS A 388 11.52 14.78 -2.22
N VAL A 389 12.64 14.79 -2.95
CA VAL A 389 12.95 13.81 -3.99
C VAL A 389 14.28 13.14 -3.66
N THR A 390 14.27 11.82 -3.55
CA THR A 390 15.48 11.01 -3.35
C THR A 390 15.94 10.42 -4.68
N MET A 391 17.12 10.83 -5.15
CA MET A 391 17.70 10.38 -6.41
C MET A 391 18.30 8.96 -6.28
N PRO A 392 18.49 8.22 -7.40
CA PRO A 392 19.12 6.90 -7.37
C PRO A 392 20.55 6.88 -6.78
N ASN A 393 21.29 7.99 -6.91
CA ASN A 393 22.62 8.15 -6.32
C ASN A 393 22.60 8.55 -4.83
N LYS A 394 21.42 8.57 -4.20
CA LYS A 394 21.13 9.00 -2.83
C LYS A 394 21.22 10.50 -2.57
N ASP A 395 21.38 11.31 -3.60
CA ASP A 395 21.24 12.75 -3.47
C ASP A 395 19.79 13.12 -3.18
N VAL A 396 19.60 14.16 -2.37
CA VAL A 396 18.27 14.62 -1.96
C VAL A 396 18.08 16.05 -2.43
N TYR A 397 16.90 16.32 -2.99
CA TYR A 397 16.45 17.65 -3.38
C TYR A 397 15.11 17.95 -2.71
N VAL A 398 14.86 19.22 -2.39
CA VAL A 398 13.54 19.71 -1.98
C VAL A 398 13.14 20.79 -2.97
N VAL A 399 12.07 20.53 -3.73
CA VAL A 399 11.60 21.41 -4.82
C VAL A 399 10.09 21.61 -4.73
N ASN A 400 9.59 22.62 -5.43
CA ASN A 400 8.16 22.77 -5.67
C ASN A 400 7.83 22.21 -7.06
N PHE A 401 6.73 21.48 -7.18
CA PHE A 401 6.22 21.02 -8.47
C PHE A 401 4.94 21.76 -8.81
N GLN A 402 4.96 22.47 -9.95
CA GLN A 402 3.80 23.19 -10.47
C GLN A 402 3.16 22.39 -11.60
N GLY A 403 1.83 22.28 -11.57
CA GLY A 403 1.08 21.69 -12.68
C GLY A 403 1.15 22.56 -13.94
N PRO A 404 1.16 21.95 -15.14
CA PRO A 404 1.17 22.69 -16.40
C PRO A 404 -0.12 23.52 -16.59
N ALA A 405 -0.07 24.49 -17.49
CA ALA A 405 -1.23 25.34 -17.80
C ALA A 405 -2.45 24.56 -18.34
N THR A 406 -2.22 23.39 -18.94
CA THR A 406 -3.24 22.47 -19.45
C THR A 406 -2.92 21.04 -19.00
N ALA A 407 -3.95 20.23 -18.78
CA ALA A 407 -3.79 18.85 -18.33
C ALA A 407 -2.80 18.05 -19.21
N ALA A 408 -1.89 17.33 -18.56
CA ALA A 408 -0.80 16.58 -19.20
C ALA A 408 -0.76 15.11 -18.74
N GLY A 409 -1.95 14.51 -18.56
CA GLY A 409 -2.09 13.15 -18.03
C GLY A 409 -1.32 12.11 -18.84
N SER A 410 -1.31 12.21 -20.18
CA SER A 410 -0.57 11.28 -21.03
C SER A 410 0.94 11.37 -20.87
N GLN A 411 1.48 12.57 -20.64
CA GLN A 411 2.89 12.76 -20.29
C GLN A 411 3.19 12.15 -18.92
N CYS A 412 2.31 12.31 -17.94
CA CYS A 412 2.46 11.65 -16.65
C CYS A 412 2.44 10.11 -16.78
N SER A 413 1.49 9.55 -17.54
CA SER A 413 1.43 8.11 -17.80
C SER A 413 2.71 7.59 -18.44
N LYS A 414 3.26 8.34 -19.40
CA LYS A 414 4.55 7.98 -20.02
C LYS A 414 5.70 7.95 -19.01
N LEU A 415 5.75 8.91 -18.08
CA LEU A 415 6.77 8.90 -17.01
C LEU A 415 6.58 7.69 -16.09
N ALA A 416 5.35 7.44 -15.64
CA ALA A 416 5.03 6.30 -14.77
C ALA A 416 5.29 4.94 -15.43
N GLU A 417 5.04 4.80 -16.72
CA GLU A 417 5.36 3.58 -17.48
C GLU A 417 6.87 3.41 -17.68
N SER A 418 7.60 4.51 -17.92
CA SER A 418 9.04 4.45 -18.17
C SER A 418 9.82 3.87 -16.99
N ILE A 419 9.39 4.13 -15.75
CA ILE A 419 10.07 3.64 -14.55
C ILE A 419 9.89 2.13 -14.33
N LEU A 420 8.95 1.47 -15.03
CA LEU A 420 8.75 0.03 -14.93
C LEU A 420 9.82 -0.77 -15.70
N ASN A 421 10.51 -0.15 -16.66
CA ASN A 421 11.54 -0.80 -17.48
C ASN A 421 11.07 -2.13 -18.12
N LYS A 422 9.91 -2.11 -18.81
CA LYS A 422 9.32 -3.30 -19.46
C LYS A 422 10.25 -3.97 -20.48
N ASP A 423 11.19 -3.23 -21.06
CA ASP A 423 12.17 -3.74 -22.03
C ASP A 423 13.39 -4.43 -21.37
N SER A 424 13.42 -4.53 -20.04
CA SER A 424 14.49 -5.24 -19.33
C SER A 424 14.57 -6.70 -19.77
N ALA A 425 15.79 -7.25 -19.82
CA ALA A 425 16.02 -8.62 -20.23
C ALA A 425 15.21 -9.60 -19.35
N CYS A 426 14.27 -10.32 -19.98
CA CYS A 426 13.45 -11.32 -19.32
C CYS A 426 14.06 -12.71 -19.54
N THR A 427 14.77 -13.19 -18.52
CA THR A 427 15.47 -14.49 -18.56
C THR A 427 14.51 -15.67 -18.47
N VAL A 428 13.38 -15.49 -17.80
CA VAL A 428 12.34 -16.51 -17.61
C VAL A 428 10.99 -15.91 -17.99
N GLN A 429 10.52 -16.25 -19.19
CA GLN A 429 9.23 -15.76 -19.71
C GLN A 429 8.03 -16.47 -19.05
N PRO A 430 6.87 -15.80 -18.91
CA PRO A 430 6.66 -14.37 -19.12
C PRO A 430 7.26 -13.54 -17.98
N CYS A 431 7.46 -12.23 -18.19
CA CYS A 431 7.85 -11.30 -17.15
C CYS A 431 6.83 -10.17 -16.99
N SER A 432 6.73 -9.62 -15.78
CA SER A 432 6.01 -8.38 -15.51
C SER A 432 6.84 -7.18 -15.98
N PHE A 433 7.67 -6.64 -15.10
CA PHE A 433 8.52 -5.47 -15.35
C PHE A 433 9.88 -5.64 -14.63
N ASN A 434 10.90 -4.85 -14.99
CA ASN A 434 12.30 -5.07 -14.60
C ASN A 434 12.83 -6.50 -14.88
N GLY A 435 12.27 -7.21 -15.85
CA GLY A 435 12.66 -8.59 -16.16
C GLY A 435 12.29 -9.61 -15.07
N ALA A 436 11.40 -9.26 -14.14
CA ALA A 436 10.91 -10.18 -13.12
C ALA A 436 9.92 -11.17 -13.72
N HIS A 437 10.19 -12.47 -13.57
CA HIS A 437 9.30 -13.54 -14.03
C HIS A 437 7.92 -13.42 -13.38
N GLN A 438 6.85 -13.54 -14.17
CA GLN A 438 5.46 -13.57 -13.70
C GLN A 438 4.61 -14.48 -14.60
N PRO A 439 3.91 -15.49 -14.05
CA PRO A 439 2.89 -16.22 -14.80
C PRO A 439 1.78 -15.29 -15.31
N SER A 440 1.32 -15.52 -16.53
CA SER A 440 0.33 -14.66 -17.18
C SER A 440 -1.01 -14.69 -16.46
N LEU A 441 -1.39 -13.63 -15.74
CA LEU A 441 -2.68 -13.54 -15.03
C LEU A 441 -3.88 -13.86 -15.92
N THR A 442 -3.88 -13.40 -17.17
CA THR A 442 -4.95 -13.65 -18.15
C THR A 442 -5.07 -15.10 -18.62
N LYS A 443 -4.02 -15.92 -18.45
CA LYS A 443 -3.98 -17.32 -18.90
C LYS A 443 -4.04 -18.30 -17.73
N THR A 444 -3.36 -17.96 -16.63
CA THR A 444 -3.13 -18.87 -15.51
C THR A 444 -3.91 -18.48 -14.26
N PHE A 445 -4.67 -17.38 -14.26
CA PHE A 445 -5.56 -17.05 -13.14
C PHE A 445 -7.00 -16.98 -13.62
N GLN A 446 -7.93 -17.56 -12.84
CA GLN A 446 -9.32 -17.68 -13.30
C GLN A 446 -9.96 -16.29 -13.40
N ALA A 447 -10.62 -16.02 -14.53
CA ALA A 447 -11.31 -14.75 -14.76
C ALA A 447 -12.39 -14.45 -13.70
N THR A 448 -12.98 -15.49 -13.10
CA THR A 448 -14.02 -15.39 -12.07
C THR A 448 -13.48 -15.34 -10.64
N SER A 449 -12.19 -15.58 -10.41
CA SER A 449 -11.59 -15.45 -9.07
C SER A 449 -11.46 -13.98 -8.70
N ASP A 450 -11.40 -13.64 -7.42
CA ASP A 450 -11.27 -12.24 -7.02
C ASP A 450 -9.82 -11.73 -7.13
N MET A 451 -9.65 -10.43 -7.39
CA MET A 451 -8.37 -9.71 -7.28
C MET A 451 -8.53 -8.61 -6.23
N TYR A 452 -7.83 -8.74 -5.10
CA TYR A 452 -7.85 -7.75 -4.04
C TYR A 452 -6.63 -6.84 -4.11
N VAL A 453 -6.87 -5.52 -4.21
CA VAL A 453 -5.88 -4.45 -4.13
C VAL A 453 -6.11 -3.69 -2.81
N PHE A 454 -5.11 -3.57 -1.95
CA PHE A 454 -5.27 -2.90 -0.64
C PHE A 454 -4.04 -2.07 -0.26
N SER A 455 -3.99 -1.62 1.01
CA SER A 455 -3.03 -0.61 1.49
C SER A 455 -3.18 0.69 0.71
N TYR A 456 -2.14 1.23 0.08
CA TYR A 456 -2.25 2.50 -0.62
C TYR A 456 -3.24 2.49 -1.78
N PHE A 457 -3.51 1.32 -2.40
CA PHE A 457 -4.60 1.23 -3.37
C PHE A 457 -5.93 1.65 -2.74
N TYR A 458 -6.25 1.14 -1.54
CA TYR A 458 -7.44 1.54 -0.80
C TYR A 458 -7.41 3.03 -0.42
N ASP A 459 -6.29 3.49 0.14
CA ASP A 459 -6.13 4.86 0.63
C ASP A 459 -6.28 5.92 -0.47
N ARG A 460 -6.04 5.57 -1.74
CA ARG A 460 -6.17 6.50 -2.88
C ARG A 460 -7.48 6.38 -3.64
N THR A 461 -8.26 5.32 -3.43
CA THR A 461 -9.48 5.08 -4.20
C THR A 461 -10.76 5.14 -3.36
N ASN A 462 -10.73 4.83 -2.07
CA ASN A 462 -11.94 4.62 -1.26
C ASN A 462 -12.85 5.85 -1.16
N SER A 463 -12.30 7.06 -1.23
CA SER A 463 -13.10 8.30 -1.21
C SER A 463 -13.76 8.64 -2.55
N PHE A 464 -13.43 7.90 -3.62
CA PHE A 464 -13.84 8.20 -5.00
C PHE A 464 -14.53 7.02 -5.72
N LEU A 465 -14.19 5.79 -5.37
CA LEU A 465 -14.69 4.56 -5.99
C LEU A 465 -15.33 3.65 -4.94
N PRO A 466 -16.32 2.82 -5.34
CA PRO A 466 -16.81 1.74 -4.49
C PRO A 466 -15.71 0.71 -4.18
N SER A 467 -16.00 -0.23 -3.28
CA SER A 467 -15.07 -1.33 -2.94
C SER A 467 -14.86 -2.36 -4.05
N SER A 468 -15.67 -2.31 -5.13
CA SER A 468 -15.52 -3.15 -6.32
C SER A 468 -15.63 -2.28 -7.55
N PHE A 469 -14.60 -2.27 -8.40
CA PHE A 469 -14.51 -1.41 -9.58
C PHE A 469 -13.64 -2.08 -10.65
N THR A 470 -13.78 -1.67 -11.90
CA THR A 470 -12.89 -2.13 -12.97
C THR A 470 -11.61 -1.30 -13.00
N LEU A 471 -10.52 -1.87 -13.52
CA LEU A 471 -9.29 -1.09 -13.74
C LEU A 471 -9.52 0.11 -14.69
N LYS A 472 -10.53 0.04 -15.57
CA LYS A 472 -11.01 1.17 -16.38
C LYS A 472 -11.58 2.30 -15.52
N ASP A 473 -12.38 1.98 -14.50
CA ASP A 473 -12.93 2.99 -13.58
C ASP A 473 -11.80 3.74 -12.84
N LEU A 474 -10.73 3.03 -12.45
CA LEU A 474 -9.54 3.65 -11.87
C LEU A 474 -8.82 4.57 -12.86
N GLN A 475 -8.72 4.17 -14.14
CA GLN A 475 -8.18 5.03 -15.19
C GLN A 475 -9.04 6.29 -15.40
N ASP A 476 -10.36 6.16 -15.45
CA ASP A 476 -11.29 7.29 -15.63
C ASP A 476 -11.25 8.26 -14.44
N LEU A 477 -11.13 7.73 -13.22
CA LEU A 477 -10.87 8.53 -12.03
C LEU A 477 -9.55 9.31 -12.16
N THR A 478 -8.48 8.64 -12.60
CA THR A 478 -7.17 9.24 -12.80
C THR A 478 -7.24 10.39 -13.79
N GLU A 479 -7.88 10.19 -14.94
CA GLU A 479 -8.07 11.22 -15.96
C GLU A 479 -8.86 12.42 -15.42
N THR A 480 -9.89 12.15 -14.60
CA THR A 480 -10.70 13.18 -13.96
C THR A 480 -9.87 14.05 -13.01
N ILE A 481 -9.15 13.43 -12.07
CA ILE A 481 -8.32 14.14 -11.08
C ILE A 481 -7.16 14.88 -11.77
N CYS A 482 -6.46 14.23 -12.69
CA CYS A 482 -5.34 14.83 -13.42
C CYS A 482 -5.76 15.99 -14.33
N SER A 483 -7.04 16.08 -14.71
CA SER A 483 -7.53 17.20 -15.51
C SER A 483 -7.57 18.53 -14.74
N GLY A 484 -7.67 18.49 -13.40
CA GLY A 484 -7.90 19.67 -12.56
C GLY A 484 -9.26 20.35 -12.80
N ASP A 485 -10.16 19.74 -13.57
CA ASP A 485 -11.44 20.33 -13.94
C ASP A 485 -12.46 20.17 -12.80
N ALA A 486 -12.68 21.27 -12.06
CA ALA A 486 -13.63 21.31 -10.96
C ALA A 486 -15.07 20.89 -11.35
N SER A 487 -15.46 21.07 -12.62
CA SER A 487 -16.79 20.64 -13.08
C SER A 487 -16.92 19.12 -13.12
N LYS A 488 -15.86 18.41 -13.51
CA LYS A 488 -15.82 16.93 -13.53
C LYS A 488 -15.73 16.34 -12.13
N MET A 489 -15.20 17.09 -11.17
CA MET A 489 -15.10 16.69 -9.76
C MET A 489 -16.32 17.11 -8.93
N SER A 490 -17.37 17.68 -9.55
CA SER A 490 -18.55 18.19 -8.84
C SER A 490 -19.37 17.12 -8.11
N SER A 491 -19.20 15.84 -8.46
CA SER A 491 -19.81 14.70 -7.79
C SER A 491 -19.05 14.20 -6.57
N PHE A 492 -17.81 14.65 -6.36
CA PHE A 492 -17.00 14.24 -5.22
C PHE A 492 -17.50 14.89 -3.93
N THR A 493 -17.34 14.17 -2.82
CA THR A 493 -17.71 14.69 -1.50
C THR A 493 -16.74 15.79 -1.07
N HIS A 494 -17.15 16.60 -0.09
CA HIS A 494 -16.28 17.64 0.46
C HIS A 494 -14.98 17.04 1.04
N ASP A 495 -15.07 15.91 1.73
CA ASP A 495 -13.91 15.22 2.30
C ASP A 495 -12.97 14.71 1.21
N ALA A 496 -13.50 14.13 0.13
CA ALA A 496 -12.70 13.68 -1.01
C ALA A 496 -11.97 14.84 -1.70
N ILE A 497 -12.62 16.01 -1.85
CA ILE A 497 -11.96 17.21 -2.39
C ILE A 497 -10.87 17.71 -1.43
N LYS A 498 -11.12 17.68 -0.12
CA LYS A 498 -10.13 18.07 0.88
C LYS A 498 -8.90 17.16 0.83
N GLU A 499 -9.08 15.85 0.67
CA GLU A 499 -7.98 14.90 0.48
C GLU A 499 -7.07 15.28 -0.71
N LEU A 500 -7.67 15.67 -1.85
CA LEU A 500 -6.91 16.15 -3.02
C LEU A 500 -6.14 17.45 -2.75
N GLN A 501 -6.67 18.32 -1.88
CA GLN A 501 -6.01 19.58 -1.50
C GLN A 501 -4.86 19.34 -0.52
N ASP A 502 -5.06 18.44 0.45
CA ASP A 502 -4.07 18.09 1.45
C ASP A 502 -2.90 17.28 0.84
N GLU A 503 -3.14 16.58 -0.27
CA GLU A 503 -2.11 15.84 -1.02
C GLU A 503 -2.12 16.18 -2.52
N PRO A 504 -1.31 17.18 -2.95
CA PRO A 504 -1.29 17.67 -4.33
C PRO A 504 -0.69 16.69 -5.35
N GLN A 505 -0.08 15.57 -4.91
CA GLN A 505 0.47 14.54 -5.80
C GLN A 505 -0.53 13.41 -6.13
N TRP A 506 -1.83 13.56 -5.83
CA TRP A 506 -2.83 12.51 -6.07
C TRP A 506 -2.90 12.02 -7.53
N CYS A 507 -2.75 12.93 -8.50
CA CYS A 507 -2.69 12.58 -9.93
C CYS A 507 -1.49 11.67 -10.25
N LEU A 508 -0.32 11.97 -9.69
CA LEU A 508 0.88 11.13 -9.80
C LEU A 508 0.60 9.75 -9.23
N ASP A 509 0.04 9.67 -8.02
CA ASP A 509 -0.24 8.42 -7.33
C ASP A 509 -1.15 7.49 -8.13
N LEU A 510 -2.29 8.03 -8.60
CA LEU A 510 -3.25 7.24 -9.37
C LEU A 510 -2.68 6.83 -10.72
N THR A 511 -1.91 7.71 -11.37
CA THR A 511 -1.25 7.37 -12.63
C THR A 511 -0.25 6.24 -12.43
N PHE A 512 0.54 6.27 -11.36
CA PHE A 512 1.44 5.18 -11.01
C PHE A 512 0.70 3.88 -10.72
N MET A 513 -0.43 3.91 -10.00
CA MET A 513 -1.26 2.73 -9.74
C MET A 513 -1.80 2.11 -11.03
N VAL A 514 -2.33 2.92 -11.94
CA VAL A 514 -2.83 2.46 -13.25
C VAL A 514 -1.69 1.86 -14.07
N SER A 515 -0.54 2.54 -14.18
CA SER A 515 0.62 2.00 -14.90
C SER A 515 1.14 0.70 -14.28
N LEU A 516 1.18 0.59 -12.96
CA LEU A 516 1.61 -0.61 -12.27
C LEU A 516 0.67 -1.80 -12.53
N LEU A 517 -0.64 -1.60 -12.36
CA LEU A 517 -1.65 -2.66 -12.52
C LEU A 517 -1.82 -3.05 -14.00
N HIS A 518 -2.01 -2.07 -14.89
CA HIS A 518 -2.29 -2.33 -16.30
C HIS A 518 -1.04 -2.70 -17.09
N THR A 519 0.00 -1.85 -17.02
CA THR A 519 1.21 -2.00 -17.85
C THR A 519 2.25 -2.90 -17.16
N GLY A 520 2.37 -2.82 -15.84
CA GLY A 520 3.31 -3.63 -15.07
C GLY A 520 2.88 -5.08 -14.97
N TYR A 521 1.70 -5.33 -14.41
CA TYR A 521 1.17 -6.68 -14.16
C TYR A 521 0.34 -7.27 -15.29
N ASP A 522 0.13 -6.52 -16.38
CA ASP A 522 -0.66 -6.93 -17.56
C ASP A 522 -2.11 -7.31 -17.21
N ILE A 523 -2.73 -6.55 -16.29
CA ILE A 523 -4.15 -6.71 -15.94
C ILE A 523 -5.03 -5.98 -16.98
N PRO A 524 -6.03 -6.65 -17.62
CA PRO A 524 -6.94 -5.99 -18.55
C PRO A 524 -7.76 -4.86 -17.89
N LEU A 525 -8.11 -3.81 -18.65
CA LEU A 525 -8.86 -2.67 -18.11
C LEU A 525 -10.26 -3.08 -17.62
N GLU A 526 -10.87 -4.06 -18.26
CA GLU A 526 -12.21 -4.57 -17.92
C GLU A 526 -12.19 -5.52 -16.71
N ARG A 527 -11.01 -5.82 -16.16
CA ARG A 527 -10.88 -6.69 -14.99
C ARG A 527 -11.42 -5.99 -13.75
N GLU A 528 -12.36 -6.65 -13.08
CA GLU A 528 -12.83 -6.21 -11.76
C GLU A 528 -11.72 -6.37 -10.72
N LEU A 529 -11.52 -5.34 -9.92
CA LEU A 529 -10.66 -5.24 -8.75
C LEU A 529 -11.54 -4.97 -7.53
N LYS A 530 -11.14 -5.54 -6.40
CA LYS A 530 -11.78 -5.31 -5.11
C LYS A 530 -10.81 -4.65 -4.17
N THR A 531 -11.28 -3.71 -3.37
CA THR A 531 -10.48 -3.07 -2.32
C THR A 531 -11.28 -3.03 -1.03
N ALA A 532 -10.58 -3.16 0.09
CA ALA A 532 -11.17 -3.06 1.40
C ALA A 532 -10.10 -2.66 2.41
N LYS A 533 -10.51 -1.87 3.39
CA LYS A 533 -9.74 -1.69 4.62
C LYS A 533 -9.83 -2.95 5.48
N LYS A 534 -11.05 -3.45 5.64
CA LYS A 534 -11.38 -4.60 6.48
C LYS A 534 -12.17 -5.66 5.73
N ILE A 535 -11.95 -6.92 6.09
CA ILE A 535 -12.81 -8.05 5.71
C ILE A 535 -13.30 -8.73 6.99
N ALA A 536 -14.61 -8.92 7.10
CA ALA A 536 -15.26 -9.45 8.31
C ALA A 536 -14.84 -8.69 9.59
N ASP A 537 -14.77 -7.36 9.51
CA ASP A 537 -14.36 -6.41 10.57
C ASP A 537 -12.89 -6.47 11.02
N ASN A 538 -12.05 -7.26 10.33
CA ASN A 538 -10.62 -7.37 10.61
C ASN A 538 -9.78 -6.65 9.55
N GLU A 539 -8.70 -5.99 9.96
CA GLU A 539 -7.80 -5.26 9.06
C GLU A 539 -7.16 -6.17 8.02
N LEU A 540 -7.17 -5.68 6.79
CA LEU A 540 -6.56 -6.35 5.66
C LEU A 540 -5.07 -6.00 5.61
N GLY A 541 -4.22 -7.03 5.55
CA GLY A 541 -2.77 -6.90 5.57
C GLY A 541 -2.13 -8.24 5.91
N TRP A 542 -0.83 -8.26 6.12
CA TRP A 542 -0.09 -9.50 6.37
C TRP A 542 -0.19 -10.02 7.83
N CYS A 543 -0.56 -9.16 8.79
CA CYS A 543 -0.47 -9.46 10.23
C CYS A 543 -1.23 -10.70 10.67
N LEU A 544 -2.47 -10.88 10.22
CA LEU A 544 -3.29 -12.05 10.59
C LEU A 544 -2.67 -13.35 10.06
N GLY A 545 -2.29 -13.37 8.79
CA GLY A 545 -1.61 -14.50 8.16
C GLY A 545 -0.31 -14.89 8.88
N ALA A 546 0.47 -13.90 9.33
CA ALA A 546 1.68 -14.12 10.11
C ALA A 546 1.41 -14.55 11.57
N SER A 547 0.22 -14.25 12.10
CA SER A 547 -0.17 -14.60 13.48
C SER A 547 -0.67 -16.04 13.61
N LEU A 548 -1.29 -16.60 12.56
CA LEU A 548 -1.86 -17.94 12.58
C LEU A 548 -0.84 -19.04 12.94
N PRO A 549 0.41 -19.05 12.41
CA PRO A 549 1.43 -20.02 12.81
C PRO A 549 1.85 -19.91 14.29
N LEU A 550 1.73 -18.72 14.89
CA LEU A 550 2.11 -18.49 16.29
C LEU A 550 1.14 -19.16 17.27
N LEU A 551 -0.04 -19.62 16.82
CA LEU A 551 -0.97 -20.36 17.66
C LEU A 551 -0.50 -21.80 17.95
N ASP A 552 0.43 -22.35 17.16
CA ASP A 552 1.04 -23.64 17.44
C ASP A 552 2.12 -23.47 18.52
N LYS A 553 1.84 -23.90 19.76
CA LYS A 553 2.77 -23.79 20.89
C LYS A 553 4.09 -24.55 20.68
N LYS A 554 4.16 -25.52 19.77
CA LYS A 554 5.38 -26.29 19.48
C LYS A 554 6.18 -25.70 18.32
N ALA A 555 5.48 -25.20 17.29
CA ALA A 555 6.10 -24.69 16.08
C ALA A 555 6.25 -23.15 16.04
N GLY A 556 5.52 -22.44 16.91
CA GLY A 556 5.43 -20.98 16.93
C GLY A 556 6.67 -20.26 17.48
N GLY A 557 7.63 -20.98 18.04
CA GLY A 557 8.92 -20.41 18.48
C GLY A 557 8.82 -19.50 19.71
N TRP A 558 7.94 -19.81 20.65
CA TRP A 558 7.80 -19.07 21.91
C TRP A 558 7.44 -20.02 23.06
N THR A 559 7.73 -19.59 24.28
CA THR A 559 7.37 -20.31 25.50
C THR A 559 6.75 -19.36 26.52
N CYS A 560 5.82 -19.86 27.34
CA CYS A 560 5.24 -19.06 28.40
C CYS A 560 6.30 -18.49 29.33
N ARG A 561 6.22 -17.20 29.64
CA ARG A 561 7.04 -16.52 30.65
C ARG A 561 6.47 -16.81 32.03
N VAL A 562 6.81 -17.97 32.59
CA VAL A 562 6.39 -18.31 33.95
C VAL A 562 7.18 -17.44 34.93
N THR A 563 6.61 -16.32 35.35
CA THR A 563 7.02 -15.68 36.61
C THR A 563 6.54 -16.60 37.74
N GLU A 564 7.45 -17.02 38.62
CA GLU A 564 7.11 -17.79 39.82
C GLU A 564 5.87 -17.18 40.47
N VAL A 565 4.84 -17.99 40.66
CA VAL A 565 3.68 -17.59 41.46
C VAL A 565 4.22 -17.47 42.88
N THR A 566 4.42 -16.24 43.36
CA THR A 566 4.59 -16.01 44.80
C THR A 566 3.33 -16.51 45.48
N GLU A 567 3.45 -17.64 46.18
CA GLU A 567 2.41 -18.25 47.03
C GLU A 567 1.85 -17.28 48.07
#